data_AF-A0A560FK73-F1
#
_entry.id   AF-A0A560FK73-F1
#
_cell.length_a   1.000
_cell.length_b   1.000
_cell.length_c   1.000
_cell.angle_alpha   90.00
_cell.angle_beta   90.00
_cell.angle_gamma   90.00
#
_symmetry.space_group_name_H-M   'P 1'
#
loop_
_entity.id
_entity.type
_entity.pdbx_description
1 polymer ?
#
loop_
_entity_poly.entity_id
_entity_poly.type
_entity_poly.pdbx_seq_one_letter_code
_entity_poly.pdbx_strand_id
1 'polypeptide(L)' 'MGIVKIDDDLHEEVRKASTVLCRSINAQAEYWMKIGMLAEANPTLSLNDILRIQLKMASVHLEPEPRPLEPTP' A
#
# COMPACT_ATOMS: atom_id res chain seq x y z
N MET A 1 6.07 -12.75 20.17
CA MET A 1 6.25 -11.54 19.35
C MET A 1 5.86 -10.35 20.19
N GLY A 2 6.84 -9.52 20.53
CA GLY A 2 6.73 -8.49 21.57
C GLY A 2 5.94 -7.27 21.14
N ILE A 3 5.39 -6.57 22.12
CA ILE A 3 4.80 -5.23 21.95
C ILE A 3 5.89 -4.33 21.37
N VAL A 4 5.70 -3.87 20.14
CA VAL A 4 6.58 -2.86 19.53
C VAL A 4 6.18 -1.53 20.15
N LYS A 5 7.06 -0.96 20.99
CA LYS A 5 6.90 0.42 21.44
C LYS A 5 7.15 1.35 20.24
N ILE A 6 6.16 2.17 19.95
CA ILE A 6 6.25 3.26 18.97
C ILE A 6 6.46 4.53 19.78
N ASP A 7 7.36 5.39 19.32
CA ASP A 7 7.57 6.71 19.90
C ASP A 7 6.30 7.58 19.75
N ASP A 8 5.99 8.43 20.74
CA ASP A 8 4.76 9.23 20.76
C ASP A 8 4.71 10.24 19.61
N ASP A 9 5.85 10.83 19.25
CA ASP A 9 5.93 11.80 18.14
C ASP A 9 5.69 11.09 16.80
N LEU A 10 6.32 9.92 16.62
CA LEU A 10 6.12 9.09 15.43
C LEU A 10 4.65 8.63 15.31
N HIS A 11 4.03 8.27 16.42
CA HIS A 11 2.63 7.88 16.44
C HIS A 11 1.71 9.02 15.98
N GLU A 12 2.00 10.26 16.40
CA GLU A 12 1.24 11.44 15.98
C GLU A 12 1.47 11.80 14.50
N GLU A 13 2.69 11.67 13.99
CA GLU A 13 2.97 11.84 12.56
C GLU A 13 2.21 10.82 11.70
N VAL A 14 2.23 9.54 12.10
CA VAL A 14 1.49 8.47 11.40
C VAL A 14 -0.01 8.76 11.43
N ARG A 15 -0.55 9.26 12.55
CA ARG A 15 -1.95 9.67 12.65
C ARG A 15 -2.29 10.76 11.63
N LYS A 16 -1.48 11.82 11.55
CA LYS A 16 -1.70 12.93 10.59
C LYS A 16 -1.63 12.44 9.14
N ALA A 17 -0.63 11.64 8.80
CA ALA A 17 -0.49 11.06 7.46
C ALA A 17 -1.67 10.15 7.10
N SER A 18 -2.18 9.38 8.06
CA SER A 18 -3.34 8.50 7.89
C SER A 18 -4.57 9.29 7.44
N THR A 19 -4.81 10.44 8.07
CA THR A 19 -5.91 11.36 7.72
C THR A 19 -5.77 11.87 6.28
N VAL A 20 -4.55 12.25 5.85
CA VAL A 20 -4.29 12.73 4.48
C VAL A 20 -4.48 11.62 3.44
N LEU A 21 -4.07 10.39 3.76
CA LEU A 21 -4.20 9.22 2.88
C LEU A 21 -5.59 8.59 2.93
N CYS A 22 -6.56 9.20 3.63
CA CYS A 22 -7.93 8.71 3.78
C CYS A 22 -8.03 7.25 4.27
N ARG A 23 -7.09 6.82 5.12
CA ARG A 23 -7.04 5.46 5.71
C ARG A 23 -6.91 5.54 7.23
N SER A 24 -7.24 4.47 7.96
CA SER A 24 -7.00 4.41 9.42
C SER A 24 -5.56 3.97 9.76
N ILE A 25 -5.10 4.28 10.97
CA ILE A 25 -3.77 3.86 11.45
C ILE A 25 -3.65 2.33 11.47
N ASN A 26 -4.69 1.62 11.88
CA ASN A 26 -4.68 0.16 11.88
C ASN A 26 -4.56 -0.38 10.45
N ALA A 27 -5.27 0.21 9.48
CA ALA A 27 -5.11 -0.15 8.07
C ALA A 27 -3.70 0.21 7.54
N GLN A 28 -3.07 1.28 8.04
CA GLN A 28 -1.64 1.60 7.80
C GLN A 28 -0.73 0.48 8.27
N ALA A 29 -0.88 0.08 9.53
CA ALA A 29 -0.07 -0.95 10.15
C ALA A 29 -0.24 -2.31 9.45
N GLU A 30 -1.49 -2.74 9.24
CA GLU A 30 -1.79 -4.03 8.61
C GLU A 30 -1.19 -4.14 7.20
N TYR A 31 -1.30 -3.07 6.40
CA TYR A 31 -0.67 -3.02 5.09
C TYR A 31 0.84 -3.22 5.16
N TRP A 32 1.53 -2.48 6.02
CA TRP A 32 2.99 -2.59 6.13
C TRP A 32 3.45 -3.90 6.74
N MET A 33 2.69 -4.46 7.69
CA MET A 33 2.94 -5.82 8.21
C MET A 33 2.86 -6.85 7.08
N LYS A 34 1.82 -6.79 6.25
CA LYS A 34 1.66 -7.69 5.11
C LYS A 34 2.79 -7.53 4.08
N ILE A 35 3.14 -6.29 3.74
CA ILE A 35 4.25 -5.99 2.81
C ILE A 35 5.57 -6.51 3.37
N GLY A 36 5.85 -6.29 4.66
CA GLY A 36 7.05 -6.76 5.34
C GLY A 36 7.17 -8.29 5.30
N MET A 37 6.10 -9.00 5.62
CA MET A 37 6.07 -10.47 5.54
C MET A 37 6.32 -10.99 4.11
N LEU A 38 5.75 -10.32 3.10
CA LEU A 38 5.94 -10.69 1.71
C LEU A 38 7.38 -10.42 1.23
N ALA A 39 7.97 -9.31 1.65
CA ALA A 39 9.36 -8.97 1.36
C ALA A 39 10.33 -9.94 2.04
N GLU A 40 10.05 -10.33 3.30
CA GLU A 40 10.85 -11.30 4.04
C GLU A 40 10.77 -12.70 3.40
N ALA A 41 9.58 -13.13 2.98
CA ALA A 41 9.39 -14.41 2.30
C ALA A 41 9.95 -14.42 0.87
N ASN A 42 10.14 -13.26 0.24
CA ASN A 42 10.62 -13.14 -1.14
C ASN A 42 11.72 -12.07 -1.26
N PRO A 43 12.94 -12.31 -0.73
CA PRO A 43 13.99 -11.28 -0.64
C PRO A 43 14.49 -10.73 -1.98
N THR A 44 14.22 -11.43 -3.08
CA THR A 44 14.64 -11.05 -4.44
C THR A 44 13.62 -10.17 -5.15
N LEU A 45 12.39 -10.06 -4.63
CA LEU A 45 11.34 -9.25 -5.25
C LEU A 45 11.42 -7.81 -4.76
N SER A 46 11.29 -6.86 -5.70
CA SER A 46 11.14 -5.46 -5.34
C SER A 46 9.75 -5.20 -4.75
N LEU A 47 9.61 -4.11 -4.01
CA LEU A 47 8.29 -3.66 -3.51
C LEU A 47 7.27 -3.54 -4.65
N ASN A 48 7.69 -3.02 -5.82
CA ASN A 48 6.80 -2.90 -6.98
C ASN A 48 6.30 -4.25 -7.47
N ASP A 49 7.14 -5.28 -7.44
CA ASP A 49 6.75 -6.62 -7.87
C ASP A 49 5.78 -7.26 -6.87
N ILE A 50 6.05 -7.08 -5.57
CA ILE A 50 5.13 -7.48 -4.50
C ILE A 50 3.76 -6.83 -4.69
N LEU A 51 3.73 -5.52 -4.95
CA LEU A 51 2.48 -4.78 -5.18
C LEU A 51 1.74 -5.25 -6.43
N ARG A 52 2.44 -5.50 -7.54
CA ARG A 52 1.81 -6.05 -8.76
C ARG A 52 1.18 -7.41 -8.50
N ILE A 53 1.84 -8.28 -7.75
CA ILE A 53 1.29 -9.57 -7.36
C ILE A 53 0.04 -9.38 -6.49
N GLN A 54 0.09 -8.51 -5.49
CA GLN A 54 -1.06 -8.22 -4.62
C GLN A 54 -2.26 -7.66 -5.39
N LEU A 55 -2.04 -6.74 -6.33
CA LEU A 55 -3.09 -6.18 -7.18
C LEU A 55 -3.73 -7.24 -8.07
N LYS A 56 -2.92 -8.12 -8.68
CA LYS A 56 -3.42 -9.26 -9.46
C LYS A 56 -4.26 -10.21 -8.60
N MET A 57 -3.82 -10.53 -7.38
CA MET A 57 -4.57 -11.37 -6.45
C MET A 57 -5.89 -10.73 -6.00
N ALA A 58 -5.90 -9.41 -5.83
CA ALA A 58 -7.10 -8.65 -5.48
C ALA A 58 -8.06 -8.44 -6.66
N SER A 59 -7.75 -8.98 -7.86
CA SER A 59 -8.53 -8.79 -9.09
C SER A 59 -8.78 -7.33 -9.45
N VAL A 60 -7.86 -6.44 -9.06
CA VAL A 60 -7.93 -5.01 -9.41
C VAL A 60 -7.36 -4.84 -10.82
N HIS A 61 -8.21 -4.46 -11.77
CA HIS A 61 -7.78 -4.03 -13.11
C HIS A 61 -7.46 -2.54 -13.06
N LEU A 62 -6.20 -2.16 -13.30
CA LEU A 62 -5.74 -0.77 -13.35
C LEU A 62 -5.57 -0.28 -14.80
N GLU A 63 -6.36 -0.82 -15.73
CA GLU A 63 -6.34 -0.30 -17.11
C GLU A 63 -7.05 1.06 -17.12
N PRO A 64 -6.39 2.14 -17.56
CA PRO A 64 -7.13 3.35 -17.90
C PRO A 64 -8.05 2.96 -19.07
N GLU A 65 -9.37 3.06 -18.88
CA GLU A 65 -10.33 2.95 -19.99
C GLU A 65 -9.83 3.82 -21.15
N PRO A 66 -9.74 3.28 -22.38
CA PRO A 66 -9.31 4.05 -23.52
C PRO A 66 -10.24 5.26 -23.65
N ARG A 67 -9.65 6.46 -23.53
CA ARG A 67 -10.37 7.71 -23.69
C ARG A 67 -11.05 7.65 -25.08
N PRO A 68 -12.37 7.87 -25.19
CA PRO A 68 -13.02 7.93 -26.50
C PRO A 68 -12.22 8.86 -27.38
N LEU A 69 -11.84 8.40 -28.57
CA LEU A 69 -11.12 9.21 -29.55
C LEU A 69 -11.92 10.49 -29.74
N GLU A 70 -11.39 11.62 -29.26
CA GLU A 70 -11.95 12.92 -29.60
C GLU A 70 -11.97 12.98 -31.13
N PRO A 71 -13.11 13.31 -31.76
CA PRO A 71 -13.14 13.45 -33.20
C PRO A 71 -12.14 14.54 -33.57
N THR A 72 -11.08 14.15 -34.28
CA THR A 72 -10.13 15.09 -34.86
C THR A 72 -10.90 16.04 -35.79
N PRO A 73 -10.65 17.36 -35.72
CA PRO A 73 -11.31 18.34 -36.58
C PRO A 73 -11.01 18.11 -38.07
#